data_AF-A0A379AGJ2-F1
#
_entry.id   AF-A0A379AGJ2-F1
#
_cell.length_a   1.000
_cell.length_b   1.000
_cell.length_c   1.000
_cell.angle_alpha   90.00
_cell.angle_beta   90.00
_cell.angle_gamma   90.00
#
_symmetry.space_group_name_H-M   'P 1'
#
loop_
_entity.id
_entity.type
_entity.pdbx_description
1 polymer ?
#
loop_
_entity_poly.entity_id
_entity_poly.type
_entity_poly.pdbx_seq_one_letter_code
_entity_poly.pdbx_strand_id
1 'polypeptide(L)'
;MPARGELGLLRKQLIVMRRYMAPQRDVYARLASEKLAWMDDTERRRMQEIADRLGRGLDDLDAGVARTAILADEVASAMAESMNRRTYTMSLMAMIFLPATFLTGLFGVNLGGIPGGEWRYGFSIFCLLLVALAVGVAGYLRKRRWL
;
A
#
# COMPACT_ATOMS: atom_id res chain seq x y z
N MET A 1 7.84 -1.67 -6.92
CA MET A 1 6.71 -2.49 -6.44
C MET A 1 7.02 -3.92 -6.83
N PRO A 2 7.19 -4.86 -5.89
CA PRO A 2 7.42 -6.28 -6.23
C PRO A 2 6.27 -6.80 -7.10
N ALA A 3 6.55 -7.79 -7.96
CA ALA A 3 5.52 -8.30 -8.87
C ALA A 3 4.39 -8.96 -8.07
N ARG A 4 3.14 -8.79 -8.52
CA ARG A 4 1.96 -9.30 -7.81
C ARG A 4 2.12 -10.80 -7.53
N GLY A 5 2.16 -11.17 -6.25
CA GLY A 5 2.23 -12.56 -5.81
C GLY A 5 3.62 -13.06 -5.39
N GLU A 6 4.70 -12.33 -5.65
CA GLU A 6 6.07 -12.75 -5.28
C GLU A 6 6.23 -12.92 -3.76
N LEU A 7 5.73 -11.98 -2.96
CA LEU A 7 5.74 -12.08 -1.49
C LEU A 7 4.95 -13.30 -0.99
N GLY A 8 3.85 -13.62 -1.64
CA GLY A 8 3.04 -14.80 -1.32
C GLY A 8 3.77 -16.10 -1.65
N LEU A 9 4.49 -16.16 -2.77
CA LEU A 9 5.33 -17.29 -3.15
C LEU A 9 6.49 -17.48 -2.18
N LEU A 10 7.18 -16.39 -1.81
CA LEU A 10 8.27 -16.42 -0.83
C LEU A 10 7.77 -16.92 0.52
N ARG A 11 6.63 -16.41 1.01
CA ARG A 11 6.02 -16.89 2.26
C ARG A 11 5.71 -18.38 2.22
N LYS A 12 5.17 -18.89 1.10
CA LYS A 12 4.92 -20.32 0.91
C LYS A 12 6.22 -21.13 0.98
N GLN A 13 7.29 -20.68 0.30
CA GLN A 13 8.59 -21.34 0.31
C GLN A 13 9.18 -21.42 1.73
N LEU A 14 9.12 -20.32 2.49
CA LEU A 14 9.58 -20.28 3.89
C LEU A 14 8.82 -21.26 4.78
N ILE A 15 7.49 -21.29 4.68
CA ILE A 15 6.63 -22.22 5.43
C ILE A 15 6.96 -23.69 5.08
N VAL A 16 7.13 -23.97 3.79
CA VAL A 16 7.49 -25.32 3.32
C VAL A 16 8.86 -25.74 3.86
N MET A 17 9.85 -24.84 3.83
CA MET A 17 11.19 -25.10 4.36
C MET A 17 11.14 -25.39 5.87
N ARG A 18 10.37 -24.60 6.64
CA ARG A 18 10.13 -24.84 8.07
C ARG A 18 9.53 -26.21 8.33
N ARG A 19 8.51 -26.60 7.54
CA ARG A 19 7.82 -27.89 7.67
C ARG A 19 8.76 -29.09 7.50
N TYR A 20 9.80 -28.97 6.68
CA TYR A 20 10.80 -30.04 6.50
C TYR A 20 11.93 -29.96 7.53
N MET A 21 12.34 -28.76 7.96
CA MET A 21 13.46 -28.58 8.90
C MET A 21 13.07 -28.87 10.36
N ALA A 22 11.83 -28.58 10.76
CA ALA A 22 11.35 -28.81 12.13
C ALA A 22 11.48 -30.28 12.59
N PRO A 23 10.94 -31.28 11.85
CA PRO A 23 11.10 -32.68 12.27
C PRO A 23 12.55 -33.14 12.25
N GLN A 24 13.41 -32.60 11.36
CA GLN A 24 14.84 -32.92 11.36
C GLN A 24 15.50 -32.42 12.65
N ARG A 25 15.24 -31.17 13.05
CA ARG A 25 15.74 -30.62 14.31
C ARG A 25 15.34 -31.50 15.50
N ASP A 26 14.08 -31.94 15.53
CA ASP A 26 13.57 -32.77 16.62
C ASP A 26 14.23 -34.15 16.66
N VAL A 27 14.50 -34.75 15.49
CA VAL A 27 15.26 -36.00 15.39
C VAL A 27 16.69 -35.83 15.93
N TYR A 28 17.41 -34.80 15.51
CA TYR A 28 18.77 -34.55 15.99
C TYR A 28 18.81 -34.22 17.48
N ALA A 29 17.84 -33.45 17.98
CA ALA A 29 17.72 -33.16 19.42
C ALA A 29 17.46 -34.44 20.22
N ARG A 30 16.63 -35.34 19.70
CA ARG A 30 16.35 -36.62 20.34
C ARG A 30 17.57 -37.54 20.33
N LEU A 31 18.25 -37.68 19.19
CA LEU A 31 19.51 -38.43 19.10
C LEU A 31 20.55 -37.89 20.09
N ALA A 32 20.63 -36.57 20.25
CA ALA A 32 21.51 -35.93 21.23
C ALA A 32 21.12 -36.21 22.70
N SER A 33 19.86 -36.51 23.00
CA SER A 33 19.42 -36.81 24.37
C SER A 33 19.47 -38.31 24.73
N GLU A 34 19.32 -39.19 23.74
CA GLU A 34 19.19 -40.62 23.95
C GLU A 34 20.57 -41.28 24.16
N LYS A 35 20.63 -42.21 25.12
CA LYS A 35 21.84 -43.01 25.39
C LYS A 35 21.87 -44.25 24.50
N LEU A 36 22.14 -44.03 23.23
CA LEU A 36 22.26 -45.10 22.24
C LEU A 36 23.57 -45.85 22.43
N ALA A 37 23.52 -47.18 22.50
CA ALA A 37 24.68 -48.04 22.78
C ALA A 37 25.79 -47.95 21.70
N TRP A 38 25.43 -47.52 20.50
CA TRP A 38 26.36 -47.35 19.37
C TRP A 38 26.90 -45.93 19.23
N MET A 39 26.47 -44.96 20.05
CA MET A 39 26.97 -43.58 20.00
C MET A 39 27.84 -43.22 21.21
N ASP A 40 28.98 -42.58 20.93
CA ASP A 40 29.81 -41.97 21.96
C ASP A 40 29.35 -40.54 22.34
N ASP A 41 29.99 -39.95 23.36
CA ASP A 41 29.66 -38.60 23.82
C ASP A 41 30.00 -37.50 22.79
N THR A 42 30.99 -37.74 21.92
CA THR A 42 31.41 -36.80 20.87
C THR A 42 30.35 -36.72 19.77
N GLU A 43 29.84 -37.88 19.34
CA GLU A 43 28.74 -38.00 18.40
C GLU A 43 27.46 -37.38 18.95
N ARG A 44 27.16 -37.63 20.23
CA ARG A 44 26.02 -37.01 20.91
C ARG A 44 26.11 -35.49 20.93
N ARG A 45 27.29 -34.94 21.23
CA ARG A 45 27.54 -33.49 21.17
C ARG A 45 27.40 -32.93 19.75
N ARG A 46 27.86 -33.68 18.74
CA ARG A 46 27.68 -33.30 17.33
C ARG A 46 26.19 -33.26 16.94
N MET A 47 25.38 -34.23 17.38
CA MET A 47 23.93 -34.20 17.14
C MET A 47 23.28 -32.97 17.79
N GLN A 48 23.71 -32.59 19.00
CA GLN A 48 23.24 -31.39 19.68
C GLN A 48 23.58 -30.12 18.89
N GLU A 49 24.83 -29.99 18.42
CA GLU A 49 25.23 -28.85 17.58
C GLU A 49 24.42 -28.74 16.28
N ILE A 50 24.09 -29.87 15.65
CA ILE A 50 23.24 -29.90 14.46
C ILE A 50 21.82 -29.45 14.81
N ALA A 51 21.25 -29.96 15.91
CA ALA A 51 19.93 -29.55 16.38
C ALA A 51 19.86 -28.05 16.67
N ASP A 52 20.89 -27.49 17.32
CA ASP A 52 20.98 -26.06 17.62
C ASP A 52 21.09 -25.21 16.36
N ARG A 53 21.88 -25.64 15.36
CA ARG A 53 21.98 -24.95 14.07
C ARG A 53 20.65 -24.96 13.32
N LEU A 54 19.96 -26.10 13.29
CA LEU A 54 18.62 -26.20 12.71
C LEU A 54 17.61 -25.35 13.47
N GLY A 55 17.72 -25.27 14.81
CA GLY A 55 16.93 -24.40 15.66
C GLY A 55 17.05 -22.93 15.24
N ARG A 56 18.27 -22.41 15.13
CA ARG A 56 18.50 -21.04 14.63
C ARG A 56 17.91 -20.81 13.23
N GLY A 57 18.07 -21.78 12.33
CA GLY A 57 17.48 -21.70 10.99
C GLY A 57 15.96 -21.67 11.00
N LEU A 58 15.30 -22.37 11.93
CA LEU A 58 13.85 -22.31 12.12
C LEU A 58 13.40 -20.94 12.64
N ASP A 59 14.16 -20.34 13.55
CA ASP A 59 13.87 -18.99 14.06
C ASP A 59 14.00 -17.95 12.92
N ASP A 60 15.03 -18.09 12.06
CA ASP A 60 15.21 -17.24 10.88
C ASP A 60 14.05 -17.39 9.88
N LEU A 61 13.57 -18.61 9.66
CA LEU A 61 12.41 -18.89 8.83
C LEU A 61 11.13 -18.23 9.37
N ASP A 62 10.93 -18.29 10.69
CA ASP A 62 9.77 -17.68 11.36
C ASP A 62 9.83 -16.16 11.28
N ALA A 63 11.00 -15.58 11.52
CA ALA A 63 11.24 -14.17 11.32
C ALA A 63 11.02 -13.76 9.85
N GLY A 64 11.41 -14.62 8.90
CA GLY A 64 11.14 -14.42 7.47
C GLY A 64 9.64 -14.38 7.16
N VAL A 65 8.86 -15.34 7.65
CA VAL A 65 7.41 -15.38 7.46
C VAL A 65 6.74 -14.13 8.06
N ALA A 66 7.13 -13.73 9.28
CA ALA A 66 6.62 -12.51 9.90
C ALA A 66 6.95 -11.26 9.08
N ARG A 67 8.19 -11.14 8.58
CA ARG A 67 8.60 -10.02 7.70
C ARG A 67 7.81 -9.97 6.40
N THR A 68 7.48 -11.11 5.78
CA THR A 68 6.63 -11.12 4.58
C THR A 68 5.23 -10.56 4.84
N ALA A 69 4.69 -10.72 6.05
CA ALA A 69 3.41 -10.11 6.43
C ALA A 69 3.52 -8.59 6.51
N ILE A 70 4.54 -8.10 7.21
CA ILE A 70 4.80 -6.66 7.37
C ILE A 70 5.01 -5.99 6.02
N LEU A 71 5.81 -6.60 5.13
CA LEU A 71 6.03 -6.07 3.78
C LEU A 71 4.76 -6.06 2.93
N ALA A 72 3.88 -7.05 3.09
CA ALA A 72 2.60 -7.07 2.39
C ALA A 72 1.69 -5.91 2.85
N ASP A 73 1.65 -5.64 4.17
CA ASP A 73 0.90 -4.53 4.73
C ASP A 73 1.49 -3.17 4.31
N GLU A 74 2.81 -3.04 4.28
CA GLU A 74 3.49 -1.82 3.81
C GLU A 74 3.20 -1.54 2.32
N VAL A 75 3.23 -2.57 1.47
CA VAL A 75 2.84 -2.46 0.06
C VAL A 75 1.37 -2.04 -0.08
N ALA A 76 0.48 -2.63 0.72
CA ALA A 76 -0.94 -2.28 0.71
C ALA A 76 -1.15 -0.82 1.15
N SER A 77 -0.44 -0.37 2.18
CA SER A 77 -0.47 1.02 2.66
C SER A 77 0.02 2.00 1.59
N ALA A 78 1.16 1.71 0.95
CA ALA A 78 1.69 2.54 -0.14
C ALA A 78 0.72 2.59 -1.35
N MET A 79 0.07 1.46 -1.67
CA MET A 79 -0.96 1.43 -2.72
C MET A 79 -2.16 2.30 -2.33
N ALA A 80 -2.64 2.21 -1.08
CA ALA A 80 -3.74 3.02 -0.57
C ALA A 80 -3.40 4.52 -0.58
N GLU A 81 -2.19 4.91 -0.17
CA GLU A 81 -1.72 6.29 -0.22
C GLU A 81 -1.67 6.81 -1.66
N SER A 82 -1.14 6.01 -2.59
CA SER A 82 -1.10 6.38 -4.00
C SER A 82 -2.50 6.55 -4.60
N MET A 83 -3.44 5.69 -4.20
CA MET A 83 -4.84 5.79 -4.60
C MET A 83 -5.49 7.04 -4.01
N ASN A 84 -5.27 7.30 -2.73
CA ASN A 84 -5.79 8.49 -2.06
C ASN A 84 -5.26 9.77 -2.72
N ARG A 85 -3.98 9.82 -3.09
CA ARG A 85 -3.38 10.94 -3.84
C ARG A 85 -4.02 11.14 -5.21
N ARG A 86 -4.31 10.05 -5.94
CA ARG A 86 -5.01 10.10 -7.22
C ARG A 86 -6.44 10.59 -7.05
N THR A 87 -7.19 10.01 -6.12
CA THR A 87 -8.57 10.42 -5.78
C THR A 87 -8.61 11.89 -5.38
N TYR A 88 -7.67 12.33 -4.55
CA TYR A 88 -7.54 13.73 -4.14
C TYR A 88 -7.37 14.65 -5.35
N THR A 89 -6.53 14.27 -6.32
CA THR A 89 -6.31 15.06 -7.54
C THR A 89 -7.57 15.12 -8.41
N MET A 90 -8.29 14.00 -8.55
CA MET A 90 -9.57 13.98 -9.27
C MET A 90 -10.64 14.84 -8.59
N SER A 91 -10.74 14.78 -7.26
CA SER A 91 -11.65 15.63 -6.47
C SER A 91 -11.30 17.12 -6.58
N LEU A 92 -10.00 17.45 -6.62
CA LEU A 92 -9.53 18.82 -6.85
C LEU A 92 -9.99 19.33 -8.22
N MET A 93 -9.81 18.54 -9.27
CA MET A 93 -10.29 18.87 -10.61
C MET A 93 -11.81 19.05 -10.62
N ALA A 94 -12.56 18.14 -9.98
CA ALA A 94 -14.01 18.24 -9.89
C ALA A 94 -14.47 19.52 -9.17
N MET A 95 -13.79 19.93 -8.09
CA MET A 95 -14.15 21.15 -7.36
C MET A 95 -13.96 22.42 -8.21
N ILE A 96 -13.02 22.41 -9.15
CA ILE A 96 -12.80 23.52 -10.11
C ILE A 96 -13.82 23.47 -11.24
N PHE A 97 -14.03 22.29 -11.85
CA PHE A 97 -14.89 22.16 -13.03
C PHE A 97 -16.38 22.13 -12.72
N LEU A 98 -16.83 21.56 -11.60
CA LEU A 98 -18.26 21.44 -11.28
C LEU A 98 -19.00 22.80 -11.27
N PRO A 99 -18.54 23.85 -10.56
CA PRO A 99 -19.23 25.14 -10.59
C PRO A 99 -19.13 25.82 -11.95
N ALA A 100 -18.00 25.67 -12.66
CA ALA A 100 -17.84 26.21 -14.01
C ALA A 100 -18.83 25.56 -14.98
N THR A 101 -18.89 24.23 -15.00
CA THR A 101 -19.82 23.44 -15.82
C THR A 101 -21.28 23.73 -15.48
N PHE A 102 -21.62 23.88 -14.19
CA PHE A 102 -22.96 24.26 -13.76
C PHE A 102 -23.37 25.63 -14.32
N LEU A 103 -22.50 26.62 -14.18
CA LEU A 103 -22.74 27.97 -14.68
C LEU A 103 -22.82 28.01 -16.21
N THR A 104 -21.90 27.36 -16.93
CA THR A 104 -22.00 27.28 -18.40
C THR A 104 -23.23 26.50 -18.85
N GLY A 105 -23.64 25.47 -18.11
CA GLY A 105 -24.86 24.72 -18.36
C GLY A 105 -26.11 25.57 -18.19
N LEU A 106 -26.20 26.34 -17.09
CA LEU A 106 -27.31 27.26 -16.81
C LEU A 106 -27.46 28.32 -17.92
N PHE A 107 -26.35 28.89 -18.39
CA PHE A 107 -26.34 29.85 -19.49
C PHE A 107 -26.59 29.22 -20.87
N GLY A 108 -26.31 27.93 -21.03
CA GLY A 108 -26.58 27.17 -22.25
C GLY A 108 -28.05 26.77 -22.39
N VAL A 109 -28.83 26.76 -21.30
CA VAL A 109 -30.28 26.68 -21.38
C VAL A 109 -30.77 27.98 -22.00
N ASN A 110 -31.58 27.91 -23.06
CA ASN A 110 -32.22 29.05 -23.74
C ASN A 110 -33.28 29.74 -22.82
N LEU A 111 -32.88 30.12 -21.61
CA LEU A 111 -33.65 30.94 -20.71
C LEU A 111 -33.63 32.36 -21.30
N GLY A 112 -34.70 32.75 -22.00
CA GLY A 112 -34.87 34.13 -22.43
C GLY A 112 -34.71 35.08 -21.24
N GLY A 113 -33.94 36.16 -21.41
CA GLY A 113 -33.70 37.16 -20.35
C GLY A 113 -32.58 36.80 -19.36
N ILE A 114 -31.47 36.22 -19.83
CA ILE A 114 -30.26 36.07 -19.00
C ILE A 114 -29.79 37.47 -18.54
N PRO A 115 -29.59 37.71 -17.23
CA PRO A 115 -29.08 38.99 -16.73
C PRO A 115 -27.72 39.31 -17.36
N GLY A 116 -27.65 40.41 -18.12
CA GLY A 116 -26.47 40.84 -18.89
C GLY A 116 -26.41 40.37 -20.35
N GLY A 117 -27.40 39.61 -20.84
CA GLY A 117 -27.42 39.06 -22.21
C GLY A 117 -27.53 40.11 -23.33
N GLU A 118 -28.18 41.25 -23.06
CA GLU A 118 -28.25 42.38 -24.01
C GLU A 118 -27.05 43.34 -23.91
N TRP A 119 -26.15 43.10 -22.96
CA TRP A 119 -25.01 43.97 -22.69
C TRP A 119 -23.77 43.49 -23.45
N ARG A 120 -23.14 44.40 -24.23
CA ARG A 120 -21.93 44.12 -25.05
C ARG A 120 -20.81 43.40 -24.27
N TYR A 121 -20.66 43.69 -22.97
CA TYR A 121 -19.61 43.13 -22.12
C TYR A 121 -20.08 42.00 -21.19
N GLY A 122 -21.36 41.62 -21.21
CA GLY A 122 -21.92 40.64 -20.28
C GLY A 122 -21.24 39.27 -20.34
N PHE A 123 -20.97 38.78 -21.56
CA PHE A 123 -20.23 37.53 -21.76
C PHE A 123 -18.79 37.59 -21.22
N SER A 124 -18.06 38.67 -21.50
CA SER A 124 -16.68 38.84 -21.03
C SER A 124 -16.58 38.93 -19.51
N ILE A 125 -17.52 39.64 -18.86
CA ILE A 125 -17.59 39.75 -17.39
C ILE A 125 -17.90 38.39 -16.76
N PHE A 126 -18.82 37.61 -17.35
CA PHE A 126 -19.15 36.26 -16.90
C PHE A 126 -17.93 35.31 -16.96
N CYS A 127 -17.19 35.32 -18.08
CA CYS A 127 -15.95 34.56 -18.19
C CYS A 127 -14.92 34.96 -17.12
N LEU A 128 -14.77 36.27 -16.85
CA LEU A 128 -13.89 36.76 -15.79
C LEU A 128 -14.31 36.28 -14.40
N LEU A 129 -15.61 36.28 -14.10
CA LEU A 129 -16.17 35.77 -12.85
C LEU A 129 -15.91 34.27 -12.67
N LEU A 130 -16.03 33.48 -13.74
CA LEU A 130 -15.71 32.05 -13.72
C LEU A 130 -14.24 31.78 -13.42
N VAL A 131 -13.34 32.54 -14.06
CA VAL A 131 -11.90 32.43 -13.80
C VAL A 131 -11.58 32.86 -12.36
N ALA A 132 -12.19 33.95 -11.88
CA ALA A 132 -12.02 34.41 -10.50
C ALA A 132 -12.51 33.37 -9.48
N LEU A 133 -13.64 32.71 -9.74
CA LEU A 133 -14.16 31.63 -8.92
C LEU A 133 -13.20 30.44 -8.88
N ALA A 134 -12.70 30.00 -10.04
CA ALA A 134 -11.74 28.89 -10.15
C ALA A 134 -10.44 29.20 -9.40
N VAL A 135 -9.89 30.41 -9.58
CA VAL A 135 -8.68 30.87 -8.86
C VAL A 135 -8.95 31.01 -7.36
N GLY A 136 -10.12 31.50 -6.96
CA GLY A 136 -10.53 31.61 -5.56
C GLY A 136 -10.61 30.27 -4.85
N VAL A 137 -11.22 29.27 -5.49
CA VAL A 137 -11.28 27.87 -5.00
C VAL A 137 -9.88 27.28 -4.91
N ALA A 138 -9.05 27.42 -5.95
CA ALA A 138 -7.67 26.95 -5.94
C ALA A 138 -6.82 27.60 -4.84
N GLY A 139 -6.98 28.91 -4.63
CA GLY A 139 -6.30 29.67 -3.57
C GLY A 139 -6.75 29.27 -2.16
N TYR A 140 -8.05 29.03 -1.97
CA TYR A 140 -8.60 28.54 -0.71
C TYR A 140 -8.05 27.16 -0.35
N LEU A 141 -8.01 26.24 -1.31
CA LEU A 141 -7.44 24.90 -1.13
C LEU A 141 -5.96 24.97 -0.79
N ARG A 142 -5.20 25.88 -1.42
CA ARG A 142 -3.79 26.12 -1.11
C ARG A 142 -3.59 26.64 0.32
N LYS A 143 -4.43 27.55 0.78
CA LYS A 143 -4.34 28.15 2.12
C LYS A 143 -4.68 27.17 3.24
N ARG A 144 -5.58 26.21 3.01
CA ARG A 144 -5.95 25.20 4.02
C ARG A 144 -4.90 24.11 4.24
N ARG A 145 -3.74 24.15 3.56
CA ARG A 145 -2.69 23.12 3.60
C ARG A 145 -3.21 21.72 3.23
N TRP A 146 -4.26 21.68 2.43
CA TRP A 146 -4.65 20.47 1.71
C TRP A 146 -3.75 20.29 0.47
N LEU A 147 -2.99 21.33 0.12
CA LEU A 147 -1.82 21.37 -0.77
C LEU A 147 -0.53 21.49 0.03
#